data_AF-A0A1I6EDF3-F1
#
_entry.id   AF-A0A1I6EDF3-F1
#
_cell.length_a   1.000
_cell.length_b   1.000
_cell.length_c   1.000
_cell.angle_alpha   90.00
_cell.angle_beta   90.00
_cell.angle_gamma   90.00
#
_symmetry.space_group_name_H-M   'P 1'
#
loop_
_entity.id
_entity.type
_entity.pdbx_description
1 polymer ?
#
loop_
_entity_poly.entity_id
_entity_poly.type
_entity_poly.pdbx_seq_one_letter_code
_entity_poly.pdbx_strand_id
1 'polypeptide(L)'
;MRVARDREPGVTVEQIAKDFGGHPMTLFKWLRHADANEGGKPGVSRGDSAELHEARKRIKLLEQENEVLRRATAYLSQANLPGRGSTRS
;
A
#
# COMPACT_ATOMS: atom_id res chain seq x y z
N MET A 1 11.22 -23.66 2.71
CA MET A 1 11.93 -22.94 1.63
C MET A 1 13.44 -23.04 1.68
N ARG A 2 14.05 -23.15 2.87
CA ARG A 2 15.51 -23.33 3.02
C ARG A 2 16.03 -24.58 2.27
N VAL A 3 15.33 -25.70 2.39
CA VAL A 3 15.66 -26.98 1.72
C VAL A 3 15.76 -26.88 0.18
N ALA A 4 14.98 -26.01 -0.47
CA ALA A 4 15.03 -25.84 -1.93
C ALA A 4 16.09 -24.83 -2.40
N ARG A 5 16.54 -23.96 -1.49
CA ARG A 5 17.60 -22.95 -1.73
C ARG A 5 18.97 -23.55 -1.49
N ASP A 6 19.13 -24.25 -0.38
CA ASP A 6 20.37 -24.91 0.05
C ASP A 6 20.43 -26.36 -0.45
N ARG A 7 19.74 -26.64 -1.55
CA ARG A 7 19.69 -27.98 -2.13
C ARG A 7 21.07 -28.39 -2.59
N GLU A 8 21.43 -29.66 -2.40
CA GLU A 8 22.73 -30.17 -2.83
C GLU A 8 22.91 -29.98 -4.35
N PRO A 9 24.14 -29.73 -4.84
CA PRO A 9 24.43 -29.65 -6.26
C PRO A 9 23.95 -30.92 -6.98
N GLY A 10 22.96 -30.77 -7.88
CA GLY A 10 22.35 -31.89 -8.60
C GLY A 10 20.92 -32.23 -8.19
N VAL A 11 20.44 -31.75 -7.02
CA VAL A 11 19.02 -31.87 -6.65
C VAL A 11 18.20 -30.81 -7.37
N THR A 12 17.14 -31.24 -8.05
CA THR A 12 16.25 -30.33 -8.78
C THR A 12 15.06 -29.89 -7.92
N VAL A 13 14.47 -28.75 -8.26
CA VAL A 13 13.29 -28.22 -7.56
C VAL A 13 12.08 -29.16 -7.76
N GLU A 14 12.04 -29.86 -8.89
CA GLU A 14 11.04 -30.87 -9.24
C GLU A 14 11.12 -32.10 -8.33
N GLN A 15 12.34 -32.55 -8.02
CA GLN A 15 12.54 -33.67 -7.09
C GLN A 15 12.05 -33.30 -5.70
N ILE A 16 12.46 -32.13 -5.20
CA ILE A 16 12.00 -31.62 -3.91
C ILE A 16 10.48 -31.47 -3.90
N ALA A 17 9.88 -30.93 -4.95
CA ALA A 17 8.43 -30.80 -4.99
C ALA A 17 7.71 -32.16 -4.95
N LYS A 18 8.24 -33.16 -5.66
CA LYS A 18 7.72 -34.54 -5.64
C LYS A 18 7.81 -35.16 -4.26
N ASP A 19 8.94 -35.00 -3.57
CA ASP A 19 9.17 -35.55 -2.23
C ASP A 19 8.23 -34.94 -1.18
N PHE A 20 7.89 -33.66 -1.36
CA PHE A 20 6.94 -32.95 -0.49
C PHE A 20 5.48 -33.05 -0.96
N GLY A 21 5.19 -33.82 -2.01
CA GLY A 21 3.84 -33.99 -2.56
C GLY A 21 3.24 -32.71 -3.16
N GLY A 22 4.08 -31.72 -3.46
CA GLY A 22 3.68 -30.42 -3.99
C GLY A 22 3.97 -30.29 -5.48
N HIS A 23 3.34 -29.31 -6.12
CA HIS A 23 3.63 -28.99 -7.51
C HIS A 23 4.92 -28.15 -7.62
N PRO A 24 5.90 -28.49 -8.49
CA PRO A 24 7.18 -27.77 -8.62
C PRO A 24 7.04 -26.26 -8.80
N MET A 25 6.03 -25.86 -9.58
CA MET A 25 5.71 -24.45 -9.82
C MET A 25 5.47 -23.63 -8.55
N THR A 26 4.88 -24.22 -7.50
CA THR A 26 4.67 -23.55 -6.21
C THR A 26 6.00 -23.23 -5.53
N LEU A 27 6.94 -24.17 -5.60
CA LEU A 27 8.26 -24.02 -5.03
C LEU A 27 9.10 -22.99 -5.81
N PHE A 28 9.05 -23.00 -7.15
CA PHE A 28 9.64 -21.95 -7.98
C PHE A 28 9.08 -20.56 -7.68
N LYS A 29 7.76 -20.44 -7.49
CA LYS A 29 7.11 -19.17 -7.15
C LYS A 29 7.62 -18.62 -5.82
N TRP A 30 7.75 -19.48 -4.82
CA TRP A 30 8.28 -19.10 -3.52
C TRP A 30 9.78 -18.79 -3.56
N LEU A 31 10.56 -19.51 -4.37
CA LEU A 31 11.99 -19.26 -4.56
C LEU A 31 12.18 -17.87 -5.19
N ARG A 32 11.49 -17.60 -6.29
CA ARG A 32 11.49 -16.30 -6.96
C ARG A 32 11.01 -15.15 -6.06
N HIS A 33 9.99 -15.39 -5.23
CA HIS A 33 9.52 -14.38 -4.27
C HIS A 33 10.58 -14.07 -3.22
N ALA A 34 11.25 -15.11 -2.72
CA ALA A 34 12.29 -14.94 -1.75
C ALA A 34 13.57 -14.34 -2.41
N ASP A 35 13.85 -14.63 -3.68
CA ASP A 35 14.96 -14.03 -4.43
C ASP A 35 14.67 -12.55 -4.73
N ALA A 36 13.41 -12.20 -5.02
CA ALA A 36 12.99 -10.81 -5.17
C ALA A 36 13.05 -10.02 -3.84
N ASN A 37 12.89 -10.69 -2.70
CA ASN A 37 13.10 -10.10 -1.39
C ASN A 37 14.59 -9.92 -1.06
N GLU A 38 15.47 -10.71 -1.66
CA GLU A 38 16.91 -10.75 -1.37
C GLU A 38 17.74 -9.92 -2.38
N GLY A 39 17.31 -9.88 -3.65
CA GLY A 39 17.91 -9.13 -4.77
C GLY A 39 17.21 -7.80 -5.11
N GLY A 40 16.22 -7.38 -4.32
CA GLY A 40 15.63 -6.05 -4.39
C GLY A 40 14.38 -5.93 -5.25
N LYS A 41 13.34 -5.37 -4.64
CA LYS A 41 12.39 -4.49 -5.35
C LYS A 41 12.55 -3.07 -4.79
N PRO A 42 12.95 -2.09 -5.63
CA PRO A 42 12.89 -0.67 -5.30
C PRO A 42 11.41 -0.25 -5.35
N GLY A 43 10.73 -0.21 -4.21
CA GLY A 43 9.31 0.09 -4.11
C GLY A 43 8.63 -0.50 -2.87
N VAL A 44 9.21 -1.56 -2.30
CA VAL A 44 8.91 -1.99 -0.91
C VAL A 44 10.22 -2.40 -0.26
N SER A 45 11.29 -1.63 -0.51
CA SER A 45 12.32 -1.54 0.53
C SER A 45 11.59 -1.02 1.76
N ARG A 46 11.94 -1.50 2.95
CA ARG A 46 11.30 -1.08 4.20
C ARG A 46 11.22 0.45 4.36
N GLY A 47 12.13 1.19 3.68
CA GLY A 47 12.10 2.65 3.50
C GLY A 47 10.93 3.18 2.66
N ASP A 48 10.66 2.62 1.47
CA ASP A 48 9.55 3.04 0.61
C ASP A 48 8.19 2.84 1.30
N SER A 49 8.07 1.78 2.11
CA SER A 49 6.88 1.56 2.95
C SER A 49 6.72 2.63 4.03
N ALA A 50 7.81 3.20 4.54
CA ALA A 50 7.78 4.27 5.54
C ALA A 50 7.44 5.60 4.88
N GLU A 51 8.03 5.90 3.72
CA GLU A 51 7.70 7.09 2.93
C GLU A 51 6.23 7.07 2.49
N LEU A 52 5.71 5.92 2.03
CA LEU A 52 4.29 5.75 1.73
C LEU A 52 3.41 5.93 2.96
N HIS A 53 3.87 5.54 4.15
CA HIS A 53 3.13 5.72 5.38
C HIS A 53 3.07 7.20 5.80
N GLU A 54 4.20 7.91 5.74
CA GLU A 54 4.25 9.35 6.01
C GLU A 54 3.47 10.16 4.98
N ALA A 55 3.53 9.79 3.70
CA ALA A 55 2.72 10.39 2.66
C ALA A 55 1.21 10.22 2.95
N ARG A 56 0.78 9.01 3.34
CA ARG A 56 -0.62 8.75 3.74
C ARG A 56 -1.06 9.58 4.95
N LYS A 57 -0.19 9.77 5.95
CA LYS A 57 -0.47 10.66 7.09
C LYS A 57 -0.65 12.11 6.63
N ARG A 58 0.25 12.60 5.78
CA ARG A 58 0.19 13.98 5.29
C ARG A 58 -1.06 14.23 4.45
N ILE A 59 -1.44 13.29 3.60
CA ILE A 59 -2.70 13.36 2.82
C ILE A 59 -3.89 13.49 3.77
N LYS A 60 -3.98 12.62 4.79
CA LYS A 60 -5.09 12.66 5.75
C LYS A 60 -5.19 14.00 6.48
N LEU A 61 -4.05 14.58 6.88
CA LEU A 61 -4.02 15.90 7.52
C LEU A 61 -4.48 17.00 6.56
N LEU A 62 -3.99 16.99 5.32
CA LEU A 62 -4.39 17.95 4.29
C LEU A 62 -5.87 17.84 3.95
N GLU A 63 -6.44 16.63 3.95
CA GLU A 63 -7.88 16.42 3.76
C GLU A 63 -8.69 17.04 4.90
N GLN A 64 -8.24 16.90 6.14
CA GLN A 64 -8.88 17.53 7.30
C GLN A 64 -8.81 19.06 7.23
N GLU A 65 -7.64 19.62 6.91
CA GLU A 65 -7.45 21.06 6.73
C GLU A 65 -8.38 21.58 5.61
N ASN A 66 -8.46 20.88 4.48
CA ASN A 66 -9.37 21.24 3.39
C ASN A 66 -10.83 21.20 3.81
N GLU A 67 -11.23 20.20 4.60
CA GLU A 67 -12.61 20.10 5.10
C GLU A 67 -12.97 21.29 6.01
N VAL A 68 -12.05 21.69 6.89
CA VAL A 68 -12.22 22.89 7.73
C VAL A 68 -12.35 24.13 6.86
N LEU A 69 -11.49 24.30 5.85
CA LEU A 69 -11.54 25.44 4.94
C LEU A 69 -12.85 25.49 4.13
N ARG A 70 -13.34 24.34 3.68
CA ARG A 70 -14.64 24.25 2.97
C ARG A 70 -15.79 24.66 3.87
N ARG A 71 -15.80 24.21 5.13
CA ARG A 71 -16.83 24.61 6.11
C ARG A 71 -16.77 26.09 6.44
N ALA A 72 -15.57 26.65 6.62
CA ALA A 72 -15.37 28.07 6.86
C ALA A 72 -15.86 28.91 5.67
N THR A 73 -15.55 28.47 4.44
CA THR A 73 -16.02 29.12 3.22
C THR A 73 -17.53 29.08 3.11
N ALA A 74 -18.14 27.91 3.36
CA ALA A 74 -19.60 27.78 3.35
C ALA A 74 -20.28 28.70 4.36
N TYR A 75 -19.72 28.81 5.57
CA TYR A 75 -20.21 29.71 6.60
C TYR A 75 -20.07 31.19 6.19
N LEU A 76 -18.93 31.58 5.63
CA LEU A 76 -18.70 32.94 5.13
C LEU A 76 -19.65 33.28 3.97
N SER A 77 -19.84 32.36 3.03
CA SER A 77 -20.79 32.54 1.92
C SER A 77 -22.22 32.71 2.42
N GLN A 78 -22.64 31.99 3.48
CA GLN A 78 -23.95 32.17 4.10
C GLN A 78 -24.07 33.51 4.83
N ALA A 79 -23.02 33.95 5.54
CA ALA A 79 -23.00 35.24 6.23
C ALA A 79 -23.05 36.44 5.28
N ASN A 80 -22.58 36.27 4.04
CA ASN A 80 -22.57 37.30 3.00
C ASN A 80 -23.80 37.27 2.09
N LEU A 81 -24.79 36.40 2.34
CA LEU A 81 -26.06 36.47 1.62
C LEU A 81 -26.85 37.70 2.10
N PRO A 82 -27.38 38.55 1.19
CA PRO A 82 -28.24 39.64 1.58
C PRO A 82 -29.43 39.04 2.34
N GLY A 83 -29.60 39.48 3.60
CA GLY A 83 -30.62 38.95 4.50
C GLY A 83 -31.94 38.81 3.74
N ARG A 84 -32.50 37.60 3.73
CA ARG A 84 -33.79 37.31 3.10
C ARG A 84 -34.75 38.39 3.56
N GLY A 85 -35.04 39.33 2.66
CA GLY A 85 -36.01 40.37 2.91
C GLY A 85 -37.29 39.66 3.30
N SER A 86 -37.68 39.82 4.56
CA SER A 86 -38.99 39.42 5.04
C SER A 86 -40.01 40.08 4.12
N THR A 87 -40.57 39.32 3.18
CA THR A 87 -41.76 39.73 2.45
C THR A 87 -42.90 39.70 3.47
N ARG A 88 -43.04 40.81 4.21
CA ARG A 88 -44.17 41.06 5.07
C ARG A 88 -45.20 41.80 4.23
N SER A 89 -46.25 41.04 3.88
CA SER A 89 -47.61 41.45 3.49
C SER A 89 -47.74 42.40 2.29
#